data_AF-A0A7S3A0D2-F1
#
_entry.id   AF-A0A7S3A0D2-F1
#
_cell.length_a   1.000
_cell.length_b   1.000
_cell.length_c   1.000
_cell.angle_alpha   90.00
_cell.angle_beta   90.00
_cell.angle_gamma   90.00
#
_symmetry.space_group_name_H-M   'P 1'
#
loop_
_entity.id
_entity.type
_entity.pdbx_description
1 polymer ?
#
loop_
_entity_poly.entity_id
_entity_poly.type
_entity_poly.pdbx_seq_one_letter_code
_entity_poly.pdbx_strand_id
1 'polypeptide(L)'
;MALTSTMRKIGKQAASMRTVLDFFCFAAIHGFAASALLAAAVASGGGIVLSAMHGLSSHEHVSSVFRFISVRAFATGGRIEARSSNELELQHVIGPAVEGGAYSFEVPSVEREIGFALFYEVVRCVESCFIQLVSERRDVGSEFVTVRCITFKVGNSTLEDVYTRSIRPVVAATMLAKRSLLKSFGASALTRKNAAESIVDAAAISLIDGSIGSTAAAKAIVRCLYDLRRGVLLGRQLHKDDAICLRALLCNAEPSLAAKLITPRLLKLKKSSTNHER
;
A
#
# COMPACT_ATOMS: atom_id res chain seq x y z
N MET A 1 -7.22 -15.98 -18.52
CA MET A 1 -6.30 -14.94 -19.04
C MET A 1 -6.98 -13.95 -20.00
N ALA A 2 -7.88 -14.40 -20.87
CA ALA A 2 -8.64 -13.51 -21.79
C ALA A 2 -9.43 -12.41 -21.06
N LEU A 3 -10.22 -12.75 -20.03
CA LEU A 3 -11.05 -11.80 -19.29
C LEU A 3 -10.24 -10.65 -18.65
N THR A 4 -9.09 -10.96 -18.03
CA THR A 4 -8.20 -9.93 -17.45
C THR A 4 -7.64 -8.99 -18.49
N SER A 5 -7.28 -9.50 -19.68
CA SER A 5 -6.79 -8.68 -20.79
C SER A 5 -7.88 -7.73 -21.29
N THR A 6 -9.11 -8.24 -21.44
CA THR A 6 -10.29 -7.43 -21.81
C THR A 6 -10.58 -6.35 -20.77
N MET A 7 -10.65 -6.71 -19.48
CA MET A 7 -10.91 -5.75 -18.40
C MET A 7 -9.82 -4.67 -18.31
N ARG A 8 -8.55 -5.03 -18.54
CA ARG A 8 -7.47 -4.04 -18.62
C ARG A 8 -7.67 -3.05 -19.78
N LYS A 9 -8.12 -3.50 -20.94
CA LYS A 9 -8.43 -2.61 -22.08
C LYS A 9 -9.57 -1.65 -21.73
N ILE A 10 -10.62 -2.15 -21.08
CA ILE A 10 -11.73 -1.32 -20.59
C ILE A 10 -11.21 -0.25 -19.61
N GLY A 11 -10.36 -0.62 -18.66
CA GLY A 11 -9.75 0.34 -17.73
C GLY A 11 -8.92 1.41 -18.43
N LYS A 12 -8.10 1.05 -19.43
CA LYS A 12 -7.36 2.03 -20.24
C LYS A 12 -8.26 2.98 -21.02
N GLN A 13 -9.37 2.47 -21.57
CA GLN A 13 -10.35 3.30 -22.26
C GLN A 13 -11.03 4.26 -21.28
N ALA A 14 -11.40 3.80 -20.09
CA ALA A 14 -11.95 4.65 -19.04
C ALA A 14 -10.95 5.76 -18.64
N ALA A 15 -9.67 5.43 -18.45
CA ALA A 15 -8.62 6.42 -18.20
C ALA A 15 -8.52 7.48 -19.31
N SER A 16 -8.59 7.07 -20.58
CA SER A 16 -8.58 8.03 -21.72
C SER A 16 -9.78 8.99 -21.71
N MET A 17 -10.89 8.57 -21.10
CA MET A 17 -12.09 9.37 -20.88
C MET A 17 -12.08 10.09 -19.52
N ARG A 18 -10.94 10.09 -18.80
CA ARG A 18 -10.79 10.63 -17.44
C ARG A 18 -11.83 10.05 -16.46
N THR A 19 -12.17 8.78 -16.65
CA THR A 19 -13.15 8.04 -15.84
C THR A 19 -12.42 6.99 -15.00
N VAL A 20 -12.69 6.99 -13.70
CA VAL A 20 -12.15 6.05 -12.73
C VAL A 20 -13.15 4.91 -12.51
N LEU A 21 -12.66 3.67 -12.45
CA LEU A 21 -13.47 2.47 -12.19
C LEU A 21 -13.17 1.91 -10.80
N ASP A 22 -14.21 1.73 -9.99
CA ASP A 22 -14.16 1.01 -8.71
C ASP A 22 -15.22 -0.09 -8.69
N PHE A 23 -14.92 -1.17 -7.96
CA PHE A 23 -15.78 -2.34 -7.92
C PHE A 23 -16.16 -2.69 -6.48
N PHE A 24 -17.46 -2.84 -6.25
CA PHE A 24 -18.03 -3.26 -4.96
C PHE A 24 -18.77 -4.57 -5.16
N CYS A 25 -18.19 -5.65 -4.63
CA CYS A 25 -18.69 -7.00 -4.83
C CYS A 25 -19.34 -7.49 -3.53
N PHE A 26 -20.67 -7.51 -3.52
CA PHE A 26 -21.49 -8.02 -2.42
C PHE A 26 -22.03 -9.40 -2.73
N ALA A 27 -22.17 -10.25 -1.70
CA ALA A 27 -22.83 -11.56 -1.78
C ALA A 27 -22.25 -12.52 -2.85
N ALA A 28 -20.97 -12.36 -3.18
CA ALA A 28 -20.29 -13.19 -4.17
C ALA A 28 -19.72 -14.49 -3.56
N ILE A 29 -20.62 -15.37 -3.07
CA ILE A 29 -20.28 -16.60 -2.35
C ILE A 29 -19.30 -17.50 -3.14
N HIS A 30 -19.40 -17.46 -4.47
CA HIS A 30 -18.60 -18.27 -5.38
C HIS A 30 -17.43 -17.49 -6.03
N GLY A 31 -17.11 -16.30 -5.51
CA GLY A 31 -16.15 -15.39 -6.10
C GLY A 31 -16.75 -14.44 -7.15
N PHE A 32 -15.92 -13.50 -7.59
CA PHE A 32 -16.29 -12.39 -8.47
C PHE A 32 -15.17 -12.00 -9.44
N ALA A 33 -14.19 -12.88 -9.64
CA ALA A 33 -13.07 -12.67 -10.57
C ALA A 33 -12.27 -11.40 -10.25
N ALA A 34 -11.87 -11.23 -8.98
CA ALA A 34 -11.19 -10.04 -8.47
C ALA A 34 -9.98 -9.62 -9.31
N SER A 35 -9.22 -10.60 -9.83
CA SER A 35 -8.07 -10.35 -10.71
C SER A 35 -8.42 -9.54 -11.96
N ALA A 36 -9.60 -9.79 -12.56
CA ALA A 36 -10.03 -9.09 -13.77
C ALA A 36 -10.57 -7.69 -13.42
N LEU A 37 -11.39 -7.59 -12.37
CA LEU A 37 -11.91 -6.30 -11.90
C LEU A 37 -10.78 -5.36 -11.45
N LEU A 38 -9.82 -5.88 -10.69
CA LEU A 38 -8.65 -5.11 -10.25
C LEU A 38 -7.81 -4.63 -11.44
N ALA A 39 -7.68 -5.43 -12.50
CA ALA A 39 -6.98 -5.02 -13.70
C ALA A 39 -7.66 -3.85 -14.42
N ALA A 40 -9.00 -3.77 -14.41
CA ALA A 40 -9.73 -2.61 -14.91
C ALA A 40 -9.56 -1.39 -13.98
N ALA A 41 -9.74 -1.58 -12.68
CA ALA A 41 -9.63 -0.51 -11.68
C ALA A 41 -8.26 0.18 -11.75
N VAL A 42 -7.18 -0.61 -11.64
CA VAL A 42 -5.80 -0.10 -11.71
C VAL A 42 -5.53 0.58 -13.05
N ALA A 43 -5.97 0.00 -14.17
CA ALA A 43 -5.74 0.60 -15.49
C ALA A 43 -6.52 1.90 -15.72
N SER A 44 -7.61 2.12 -14.99
CA SER A 44 -8.35 3.39 -14.98
C SER A 44 -7.77 4.45 -14.02
N GLY A 45 -6.72 4.10 -13.26
CA GLY A 45 -6.21 4.90 -12.14
C GLY A 45 -7.13 4.94 -10.92
N GLY A 46 -8.11 4.03 -10.87
CA GLY A 46 -8.83 3.65 -9.66
C GLY A 46 -8.00 2.72 -8.78
N GLY A 47 -8.56 2.31 -7.65
CA GLY A 47 -7.77 1.60 -6.65
C GLY A 47 -8.51 0.58 -5.80
N ILE A 48 -9.83 0.45 -5.95
CA ILE A 48 -10.62 -0.29 -4.97
C ILE A 48 -11.46 -1.39 -5.64
N VAL A 49 -11.19 -2.61 -5.18
CA VAL A 49 -12.10 -3.76 -5.29
C VAL A 49 -12.42 -4.18 -3.87
N LEU A 50 -13.64 -3.90 -3.40
CA LEU A 50 -14.08 -4.37 -2.08
C LEU A 50 -14.90 -5.64 -2.24
N SER A 51 -14.58 -6.61 -1.39
CA SER A 51 -15.39 -7.81 -1.19
C SER A 51 -16.07 -7.70 0.16
N ALA A 52 -17.38 -7.94 0.18
CA ALA A 52 -18.15 -8.17 1.39
C ALA A 52 -18.66 -9.61 1.37
N MET A 53 -17.94 -10.51 2.03
CA MET A 53 -18.47 -11.84 2.37
C MET A 53 -19.44 -11.71 3.55
N HIS A 54 -20.47 -12.57 3.55
CA HIS A 54 -21.61 -12.60 4.47
C HIS A 54 -21.26 -12.16 5.91
N GLY A 55 -21.75 -10.97 6.29
CA GLY A 55 -21.48 -10.36 7.60
C GLY A 55 -21.65 -8.84 7.63
N LEU A 56 -21.48 -8.17 6.48
CA LEU A 56 -21.86 -6.76 6.28
C LEU A 56 -23.34 -6.60 5.88
N SER A 57 -24.19 -7.58 6.19
CA SER A 57 -25.57 -7.68 5.73
C SER A 57 -26.58 -6.79 6.47
N SER A 58 -26.13 -5.95 7.41
CA SER A 58 -27.00 -4.90 7.96
C SER A 58 -26.94 -3.66 7.07
N HIS A 59 -28.10 -3.01 6.90
CA HIS A 59 -28.23 -1.76 6.17
C HIS A 59 -27.21 -0.70 6.63
N GLU A 60 -26.87 -0.68 7.92
CA GLU A 60 -25.92 0.28 8.52
C GLU A 60 -24.48 0.09 8.03
N HIS A 61 -24.01 -1.15 7.91
CA HIS A 61 -22.65 -1.43 7.42
C HIS A 61 -22.52 -1.08 5.94
N VAL A 62 -23.50 -1.46 5.13
CA VAL A 62 -23.57 -1.10 3.70
C VAL A 62 -23.62 0.42 3.54
N SER A 63 -24.47 1.10 4.31
CA SER A 63 -24.58 2.57 4.30
C SER A 63 -23.28 3.25 4.69
N SER A 64 -22.57 2.73 5.70
CA SER A 64 -21.28 3.26 6.14
C SER A 64 -20.21 3.11 5.06
N VAL A 65 -20.19 1.97 4.35
CA VAL A 65 -19.27 1.74 3.22
C VAL A 65 -19.59 2.71 2.08
N PHE A 66 -20.86 2.84 1.67
CA PHE A 66 -21.24 3.79 0.62
C PHE A 66 -20.95 5.24 1.00
N ARG A 67 -21.17 5.61 2.27
CA ARG A 67 -20.83 6.95 2.77
C ARG A 67 -19.33 7.20 2.76
N PHE A 68 -18.54 6.21 3.16
CA PHE A 68 -17.08 6.29 3.06
C PHE A 68 -16.68 6.51 1.61
N ILE A 69 -17.21 5.72 0.67
CA ILE A 69 -16.89 5.82 -0.75
C ILE A 69 -17.29 7.18 -1.34
N SER A 70 -18.46 7.72 -0.97
CA SER A 70 -18.95 8.97 -1.54
C SER A 70 -18.14 10.20 -1.11
N VAL A 71 -17.40 10.12 -0.02
CA VAL A 71 -16.56 11.23 0.49
C VAL A 71 -15.07 10.92 0.54
N ARG A 72 -14.64 9.72 0.09
CA ARG A 72 -13.24 9.26 0.21
C ARG A 72 -12.27 10.16 -0.55
N ALA A 73 -12.67 10.59 -1.76
CA ALA A 73 -11.85 11.41 -2.62
C ALA A 73 -12.03 12.86 -2.21
N PHE A 74 -10.96 13.46 -1.70
CA PHE A 74 -10.97 14.87 -1.30
C PHE A 74 -10.29 15.76 -2.35
N ALA A 75 -9.60 15.17 -3.32
CA ALA A 75 -9.09 15.87 -4.50
C ALA A 75 -9.05 14.95 -5.73
N THR A 76 -9.01 15.57 -6.91
CA THR A 76 -8.95 14.90 -8.22
C THR A 76 -7.80 15.42 -9.06
N GLY A 77 -7.43 14.67 -10.10
CA GLY A 77 -6.38 15.07 -11.04
C GLY A 77 -5.02 15.26 -10.36
N GLY A 78 -4.72 14.42 -9.38
CA GLY A 78 -3.47 14.47 -8.67
C GLY A 78 -2.29 14.15 -9.58
N ARG A 79 -1.22 14.92 -9.49
CA ARG A 79 0.06 14.62 -10.13
C ARG A 79 1.14 14.70 -9.07
N ILE A 80 2.01 13.69 -9.02
CA ILE A 80 3.17 13.67 -8.13
C ILE A 80 4.42 13.63 -9.01
N GLU A 81 5.40 14.45 -8.66
CA GLU A 81 6.74 14.41 -9.23
C GLU A 81 7.73 14.15 -8.10
N ALA A 82 8.55 13.12 -8.27
CA ALA A 82 9.58 12.74 -7.31
C ALA A 82 10.95 13.09 -7.88
N ARG A 83 11.62 14.05 -7.25
CA ARG A 83 12.98 14.48 -7.59
C ARG A 83 13.93 14.02 -6.49
N SER A 84 15.15 13.68 -6.87
CA SER A 84 16.20 13.34 -5.91
C SER A 84 17.52 13.94 -6.35
N SER A 85 18.46 14.05 -5.40
CA SER A 85 19.86 14.30 -5.72
C SER A 85 20.42 13.18 -6.61
N ASN A 86 21.44 13.48 -7.42
CA ASN A 86 22.02 12.54 -8.40
C ASN A 86 22.60 11.26 -7.77
N GLU A 87 22.85 11.30 -6.46
CA GLU A 87 23.36 10.20 -5.66
C GLU A 87 22.27 9.20 -5.25
N LEU A 88 21.00 9.53 -5.50
CA LEU A 88 19.85 8.66 -5.25
C LEU A 88 19.10 8.41 -6.55
N GLU A 89 18.95 7.14 -6.90
CA GLU A 89 18.19 6.70 -8.06
C GLU A 89 16.86 6.08 -7.63
N LEU A 90 15.75 6.57 -8.17
CA LEU A 90 14.43 6.00 -7.93
C LEU A 90 14.28 4.68 -8.72
N GLN A 91 14.25 3.55 -8.01
CA GLN A 91 14.14 2.22 -8.61
C GLN A 91 12.70 1.80 -8.84
N HIS A 92 11.85 1.98 -7.83
CA HIS A 92 10.46 1.51 -7.87
C HIS A 92 9.50 2.46 -7.15
N VAL A 93 8.28 2.52 -7.66
CA VAL A 93 7.15 3.17 -7.00
C VAL A 93 6.03 2.16 -6.82
N ILE A 94 5.49 2.11 -5.60
CA ILE A 94 4.36 1.25 -5.25
C ILE A 94 3.24 2.12 -4.69
N GLY A 95 2.06 2.07 -5.30
CA GLY A 95 0.89 2.79 -4.82
C GLY A 95 -0.15 3.00 -5.92
N PRO A 96 -1.16 3.85 -5.68
CA PRO A 96 -2.25 4.15 -6.61
C PRO A 96 -1.81 5.11 -7.75
N ALA A 97 -0.65 4.85 -8.35
CA ALA A 97 -0.07 5.70 -9.38
C ALA A 97 -0.16 5.02 -10.74
N VAL A 98 -0.58 5.78 -11.75
CA VAL A 98 -0.33 5.44 -13.15
C VAL A 98 0.96 6.15 -13.57
N GLU A 99 1.84 5.45 -14.28
CA GLU A 99 3.06 6.06 -14.83
C GLU A 99 2.70 7.19 -15.80
N GLY A 100 3.06 8.43 -15.44
CA GLY A 100 2.93 9.62 -16.28
C GLY A 100 4.26 10.07 -16.91
N GLY A 101 5.36 9.37 -16.58
CA GLY A 101 6.72 9.63 -17.04
C GLY A 101 7.74 8.98 -16.09
N ALA A 102 9.04 9.16 -16.37
CA ALA A 102 10.11 8.52 -15.58
C ALA A 102 10.09 8.86 -14.08
N TYR A 103 9.66 10.08 -13.73
CA TYR A 103 9.63 10.58 -12.34
C TYR A 103 8.28 11.21 -11.97
N SER A 104 7.26 11.02 -12.81
CA SER A 104 5.94 11.61 -12.62
C SER A 104 4.85 10.56 -12.61
N PHE A 105 3.95 10.71 -11.66
CA PHE A 105 2.89 9.76 -11.36
C PHE A 105 1.56 10.48 -11.38
N GLU A 106 0.60 9.93 -12.13
CA GLU A 106 -0.77 10.41 -12.12
C GLU A 106 -1.57 9.67 -11.05
N VAL A 107 -2.33 10.43 -10.28
CA VAL A 107 -3.16 9.98 -9.17
C VAL A 107 -4.57 10.55 -9.40
N PRO A 108 -5.40 9.90 -10.23
CA PRO A 108 -6.69 10.46 -10.64
C PRO A 108 -7.63 10.77 -9.46
N SER A 109 -7.62 9.92 -8.44
CA SER A 109 -8.34 10.10 -7.16
C SER A 109 -7.35 10.22 -6.01
N VAL A 110 -7.37 11.35 -5.30
CA VAL A 110 -6.52 11.57 -4.11
C VAL A 110 -7.35 11.31 -2.85
N GLU A 111 -6.91 10.30 -2.09
CA GLU A 111 -7.61 9.76 -0.91
C GLU A 111 -6.67 9.81 0.31
N ARG A 112 -7.22 9.94 1.52
CA ARG A 112 -6.41 10.13 2.73
C ARG A 112 -5.74 8.83 3.19
N GLU A 113 -6.43 7.71 3.02
CA GLU A 113 -6.04 6.40 3.50
C GLU A 113 -5.09 5.68 2.53
N ILE A 114 -4.77 6.32 1.41
CA ILE A 114 -3.94 5.78 0.35
C ILE A 114 -2.57 6.46 0.35
N GLY A 115 -1.50 5.70 0.12
CA GLY A 115 -0.13 6.20 0.13
C GLY A 115 0.83 5.44 -0.78
N PHE A 116 1.92 6.12 -1.11
CA PHE A 116 2.98 5.63 -2.00
C PHE A 116 4.17 5.11 -1.19
N ALA A 117 4.90 4.16 -1.76
CA ALA A 117 6.23 3.76 -1.32
C ALA A 117 7.21 3.97 -2.48
N LEU A 118 8.20 4.83 -2.26
CA LEU A 118 9.27 5.12 -3.19
C LEU A 118 10.52 4.36 -2.73
N PHE A 119 11.13 3.61 -3.63
CA PHE A 119 12.34 2.83 -3.36
C PHE A 119 13.50 3.49 -4.08
N TYR A 120 14.42 4.03 -3.31
CA TYR A 120 15.65 4.63 -3.82
C TYR A 120 16.84 3.69 -3.62
N GLU A 121 17.74 3.70 -4.57
CA GLU A 121 19.07 3.11 -4.48
C GLU A 121 20.11 4.22 -4.35
N VAL A 122 21.13 3.97 -3.52
CA VAL A 122 22.23 4.91 -3.32
C VAL A 122 23.28 4.62 -4.39
N VAL A 123 23.41 5.52 -5.36
CA VAL A 123 24.39 5.42 -6.46
C VAL A 123 25.76 5.85 -6.00
N ARG A 124 25.82 6.88 -5.14
CA ARG A 124 27.08 7.40 -4.57
C ARG A 124 26.88 7.82 -3.13
N CYS A 125 27.93 7.68 -2.33
CA CYS A 125 27.91 8.03 -0.92
C CYS A 125 28.34 9.51 -0.76
N VAL A 126 27.46 10.35 -0.22
CA VAL A 126 27.76 11.76 0.11
C VAL A 126 27.26 12.08 1.53
N GLU A 127 27.63 13.23 2.09
CA GLU A 127 27.21 13.61 3.46
C GLU A 127 25.69 13.73 3.60
N SER A 128 25.03 14.30 2.59
CA SER A 128 23.57 14.39 2.56
C SER A 128 23.02 14.41 1.14
N CYS A 129 21.92 13.68 0.95
CA CYS A 129 21.11 13.71 -0.26
C CYS A 129 19.76 14.35 0.04
N PHE A 130 19.08 14.80 -1.00
CA PHE A 130 17.74 15.37 -0.89
C PHE A 130 16.75 14.59 -1.75
N ILE A 131 15.53 14.47 -1.26
CA ILE A 131 14.38 13.97 -2.00
C ILE A 131 13.31 15.05 -1.94
N GLN A 132 12.81 15.49 -3.09
CA GLN A 132 11.74 16.46 -3.19
C GLN A 132 10.53 15.82 -3.85
N LEU A 133 9.39 15.87 -3.16
CA LEU A 133 8.10 15.46 -3.68
C LEU A 133 7.27 16.69 -3.96
N VAL A 134 6.90 16.88 -5.22
CA VAL A 134 5.98 17.93 -5.65
C VAL A 134 4.66 17.25 -5.98
N SER A 135 3.58 17.66 -5.33
CA SER A 135 2.24 17.19 -5.63
C SER A 135 1.35 18.35 -6.07
N GLU A 136 0.69 18.18 -7.19
CA GLU A 136 -0.37 19.04 -7.69
C GLU A 136 -1.70 18.30 -7.54
N ARG A 137 -2.76 18.97 -7.10
CA ARG A 137 -4.10 18.38 -6.99
C ARG A 137 -5.18 19.45 -7.04
N ARG A 138 -6.40 19.06 -7.42
CA ARG A 138 -7.58 19.92 -7.33
C ARG A 138 -8.53 19.40 -6.26
N ASP A 139 -8.66 20.14 -5.16
CA ASP A 139 -9.54 19.80 -4.05
C ASP A 139 -11.01 19.79 -4.52
N VAL A 140 -11.80 18.82 -4.04
CA VAL A 140 -13.22 18.71 -4.42
C VAL A 140 -13.96 19.96 -3.93
N GLY A 141 -14.67 20.63 -4.84
CA GLY A 141 -15.36 21.90 -4.54
C GLY A 141 -14.46 23.14 -4.60
N SER A 142 -13.17 22.99 -4.97
CA SER A 142 -12.26 24.11 -5.21
C SER A 142 -12.02 24.31 -6.70
N GLU A 143 -11.97 25.58 -7.13
CA GLU A 143 -11.52 25.96 -8.48
C GLU A 143 -9.99 26.07 -8.57
N PHE A 144 -9.32 26.18 -7.43
CA PHE A 144 -7.88 26.35 -7.36
C PHE A 144 -7.14 25.01 -7.40
N VAL A 145 -6.00 25.04 -8.06
CA VAL A 145 -5.01 23.98 -8.02
C VAL A 145 -4.11 24.17 -6.80
N THR A 146 -4.03 23.16 -5.94
CA THR A 146 -3.14 23.13 -4.79
C THR A 146 -1.82 22.48 -5.20
N VAL A 147 -0.72 23.22 -5.08
CA VAL A 147 0.64 22.67 -5.21
C VAL A 147 1.27 22.56 -3.83
N ARG A 148 1.76 21.37 -3.49
CA ARG A 148 2.50 21.11 -2.25
C ARG A 148 3.88 20.55 -2.61
N CYS A 149 4.91 21.14 -2.03
CA CYS A 149 6.28 20.68 -2.15
C CYS A 149 6.78 20.22 -0.78
N ILE A 150 7.30 19.00 -0.70
CA ILE A 150 7.89 18.42 0.50
C ILE A 150 9.33 18.04 0.17
N THR A 151 10.29 18.57 0.93
CA THR A 151 11.71 18.24 0.75
C THR A 151 12.22 17.50 1.98
N PHE A 152 12.85 16.36 1.75
CA PHE A 152 13.48 15.54 2.77
C PHE A 152 15.00 15.62 2.60
N LYS A 153 15.71 15.80 3.71
CA LYS A 153 17.15 15.60 3.77
C LYS A 153 17.43 14.20 4.30
N VAL A 154 18.18 13.41 3.55
CA VAL A 154 18.66 12.08 3.94
C VAL A 154 20.13 12.23 4.32
N GLY A 155 20.43 12.12 5.61
CA GLY A 155 21.81 12.13 6.09
C GLY A 155 22.47 10.78 5.90
N ASN A 156 23.78 10.79 5.69
CA ASN A 156 24.60 9.58 5.70
C ASN A 156 25.19 9.37 7.10
N SER A 157 25.33 8.11 7.50
CA SER A 157 25.97 7.73 8.76
C SER A 157 26.81 6.48 8.53
N THR A 158 28.09 6.56 8.90
CA THR A 158 29.00 5.42 8.93
C THR A 158 28.88 4.63 10.23
N LEU A 159 28.19 5.17 11.24
CA LEU A 159 27.95 4.52 12.53
C LEU A 159 26.70 3.65 12.47
N GLU A 160 26.86 2.36 12.74
CA GLU A 160 25.79 1.36 12.73
C GLU A 160 24.68 1.68 13.75
N ASP A 161 25.05 2.14 14.95
CA ASP A 161 24.09 2.49 16.01
C ASP A 161 23.17 3.65 15.62
N VAL A 162 23.72 4.66 14.94
CA VAL A 162 22.95 5.82 14.47
C VAL A 162 21.99 5.38 13.36
N TYR A 163 22.48 4.54 12.44
CA TYR A 163 21.66 3.97 11.38
C TYR A 163 20.50 3.14 11.95
N THR A 164 20.78 2.19 12.83
CA THR A 164 19.78 1.25 13.36
C THR A 164 18.73 1.92 14.23
N ARG A 165 19.07 2.99 14.97
CA ARG A 165 18.11 3.82 15.71
C ARG A 165 17.18 4.64 14.80
N SER A 166 17.63 4.98 13.59
CA SER A 166 16.81 5.71 12.61
C SER A 166 15.76 4.84 11.92
N ILE A 167 15.94 3.51 11.94
CA ILE A 167 15.04 2.56 11.30
C ILE A 167 13.71 2.53 12.05
N ARG A 168 12.62 2.71 11.31
CA ARG A 168 11.25 2.51 11.81
C ARG A 168 10.78 1.10 11.42
N PRO A 169 10.74 0.12 12.35
CA PRO A 169 10.55 -1.29 11.99
C PRO A 169 9.27 -1.57 11.21
N VAL A 170 8.16 -0.94 11.62
CA VAL A 170 6.85 -1.12 10.98
C VAL A 170 6.81 -0.55 9.56
N VAL A 171 7.48 0.58 9.33
CA VAL A 171 7.57 1.19 7.99
C VAL A 171 8.44 0.32 7.09
N ALA A 172 9.59 -0.13 7.58
CA ALA A 172 10.48 -1.03 6.84
C ALA A 172 9.78 -2.35 6.48
N ALA A 173 9.09 -2.98 7.44
CA ALA A 173 8.29 -4.18 7.19
C ALA A 173 7.17 -3.93 6.17
N THR A 174 6.53 -2.75 6.22
CA THR A 174 5.52 -2.34 5.22
C THR A 174 6.13 -2.21 3.83
N MET A 175 7.29 -1.57 3.70
CA MET A 175 7.98 -1.44 2.41
C MET A 175 8.39 -2.82 1.87
N LEU A 176 8.91 -3.71 2.71
CA LEU A 176 9.23 -5.09 2.32
C LEU A 176 7.99 -5.87 1.90
N ALA A 177 6.87 -5.73 2.62
CA ALA A 177 5.59 -6.35 2.27
C ALA A 177 5.05 -5.84 0.93
N LYS A 178 5.07 -4.53 0.70
CA LYS A 178 4.68 -3.94 -0.58
C LYS A 178 5.59 -4.43 -1.71
N ARG A 179 6.91 -4.49 -1.48
CA ARG A 179 7.90 -4.95 -2.47
C ARG A 179 7.76 -6.43 -2.82
N SER A 180 7.48 -7.29 -1.83
CA SER A 180 7.24 -8.72 -2.07
C SER A 180 5.97 -8.94 -2.92
N LEU A 181 5.00 -8.02 -2.82
CA LEU A 181 3.82 -7.95 -3.68
C LEU A 181 4.04 -7.17 -5.00
N LEU A 182 5.13 -6.40 -5.15
CA LEU A 182 5.39 -5.56 -6.34
C LEU A 182 6.06 -6.27 -7.50
N LYS A 183 6.93 -7.27 -7.27
CA LYS A 183 7.46 -8.18 -8.33
C LYS A 183 6.36 -9.03 -8.99
N SER A 184 5.13 -8.58 -8.81
CA SER A 184 3.87 -9.24 -8.86
C SER A 184 2.74 -8.28 -9.32
N PHE A 185 3.04 -7.05 -9.75
CA PHE A 185 2.06 -6.11 -10.33
C PHE A 185 1.68 -6.49 -11.77
N GLY A 186 0.96 -7.60 -11.83
CA GLY A 186 0.13 -8.11 -12.89
C GLY A 186 -0.86 -9.05 -12.21
N ALA A 187 -2.07 -9.20 -12.76
CA ALA A 187 -3.11 -10.07 -12.17
C ALA A 187 -2.63 -11.49 -11.80
N SER A 188 -1.54 -11.96 -12.40
CA SER A 188 -0.90 -13.25 -12.15
C SER A 188 -0.12 -13.35 -10.84
N ALA A 189 0.12 -12.25 -10.13
CA ALA A 189 1.18 -12.26 -9.15
C ALA A 189 0.78 -11.75 -7.76
N LEU A 190 -0.30 -10.97 -7.66
CA LEU A 190 -1.17 -10.99 -6.48
C LEU A 190 -1.78 -12.37 -6.21
N THR A 191 -1.73 -13.30 -7.16
CA THR A 191 -2.15 -14.70 -7.00
C THR A 191 -1.01 -15.65 -6.61
N ARG A 192 0.27 -15.23 -6.67
CA ARG A 192 1.44 -16.07 -6.36
C ARG A 192 1.85 -15.95 -4.89
N LYS A 193 0.99 -16.49 -4.00
CA LYS A 193 1.22 -16.58 -2.55
C LYS A 193 2.65 -17.03 -2.22
N ASN A 194 3.10 -18.14 -2.81
CA ASN A 194 4.39 -18.76 -2.51
C ASN A 194 5.59 -17.86 -2.85
N ALA A 195 5.51 -17.05 -3.90
CA ALA A 195 6.61 -16.16 -4.27
C ALA A 195 6.76 -15.00 -3.27
N ALA A 196 5.63 -14.42 -2.84
CA ALA A 196 5.65 -13.36 -1.83
C ALA A 196 6.12 -13.90 -0.47
N GLU A 197 5.73 -15.12 -0.11
CA GLU A 197 6.25 -15.83 1.08
C GLU A 197 7.77 -16.02 1.00
N SER A 198 8.30 -16.55 -0.10
CA SER A 198 9.74 -16.76 -0.25
C SER A 198 10.55 -15.47 -0.17
N ILE A 199 10.04 -14.36 -0.71
CA ILE A 199 10.72 -13.05 -0.61
C ILE A 199 10.72 -12.55 0.84
N VAL A 200 9.62 -12.74 1.56
CA VAL A 200 9.52 -12.36 2.98
C VAL A 200 10.44 -13.22 3.84
N ASP A 201 10.48 -14.52 3.59
CA ASP A 201 11.34 -15.46 4.31
C ASP A 201 12.82 -15.15 4.03
N ALA A 202 13.20 -14.90 2.77
CA ALA A 202 14.56 -14.49 2.42
C ALA A 202 14.95 -13.15 3.07
N ALA A 203 14.05 -12.16 3.09
CA ALA A 203 14.30 -10.89 3.75
C ALA A 203 14.49 -11.05 5.26
N ALA A 204 13.70 -11.93 5.90
CA ALA A 204 13.85 -12.23 7.32
C ALA A 204 15.21 -12.90 7.60
N ILE A 205 15.60 -13.88 6.79
CA ILE A 205 16.91 -14.56 6.92
C ILE A 205 18.05 -13.56 6.73
N SER A 206 18.03 -12.73 5.67
CA SER A 206 19.05 -11.70 5.45
C SER A 206 19.14 -10.68 6.59
N LEU A 207 18.02 -10.38 7.27
CA LEU A 207 18.03 -9.51 8.44
C LEU A 207 18.61 -10.19 9.68
N ILE A 208 18.41 -11.50 9.85
CA ILE A 208 18.94 -12.27 10.98
C ILE A 208 20.44 -12.49 10.83
N ASP A 209 20.89 -12.87 9.63
CA ASP A 209 22.28 -13.22 9.34
C ASP A 209 23.14 -11.99 8.98
N GLY A 210 22.50 -10.85 8.69
CA GLY A 210 23.17 -9.60 8.34
C GLY A 210 23.84 -8.90 9.52
N SER A 211 24.67 -7.90 9.23
CA SER A 211 25.42 -7.13 10.23
C SER A 211 24.54 -6.57 11.35
N ILE A 212 23.33 -6.11 11.00
CA ILE A 212 22.38 -5.51 11.95
C ILE A 212 21.49 -6.54 12.68
N GLY A 213 21.67 -7.84 12.49
CA GLY A 213 20.72 -8.86 12.96
C GLY A 213 20.56 -8.97 14.47
N SER A 214 21.58 -8.60 15.22
CA SER A 214 21.53 -8.55 16.69
C SER A 214 20.71 -7.38 17.24
N THR A 215 20.43 -6.37 16.41
CA THR A 215 19.79 -5.11 16.84
C THR A 215 18.30 -5.24 17.13
N ALA A 216 17.79 -4.36 18.00
CA ALA A 216 16.36 -4.29 18.30
C ALA A 216 15.51 -3.98 17.06
N ALA A 217 16.03 -3.17 16.14
CA ALA A 217 15.36 -2.81 14.89
C ALA A 217 15.17 -4.04 14.00
N ALA A 218 16.23 -4.82 13.75
CA ALA A 218 16.15 -6.05 12.94
C ALA A 218 15.16 -7.05 13.55
N LYS A 219 15.26 -7.31 14.86
CA LYS A 219 14.32 -8.20 15.58
C LYS A 219 12.85 -7.74 15.45
N ALA A 220 12.61 -6.43 15.55
CA ALA A 220 11.27 -5.88 15.38
C ALA A 220 10.75 -6.00 13.94
N ILE A 221 11.60 -5.82 12.92
CA ILE A 221 11.23 -6.04 11.52
C ILE A 221 10.90 -7.51 11.29
N VAL A 222 11.78 -8.43 11.72
CA VAL A 222 11.58 -9.88 11.58
C VAL A 222 10.27 -10.30 12.24
N ARG A 223 9.94 -9.76 13.42
CA ARG A 223 8.65 -10.00 14.07
C ARG A 223 7.46 -9.54 13.20
N CYS A 224 7.54 -8.36 12.60
CA CYS A 224 6.49 -7.87 11.70
C CYS A 224 6.36 -8.76 10.44
N LEU A 225 7.49 -9.21 9.88
CA LEU A 225 7.50 -10.13 8.73
C LEU A 225 6.92 -11.49 9.09
N TYR A 226 7.18 -11.99 10.30
CA TYR A 226 6.56 -13.19 10.83
C TYR A 226 5.04 -13.05 10.96
N ASP A 227 4.56 -11.90 11.47
CA ASP A 227 3.12 -11.60 11.54
C ASP A 227 2.48 -11.52 10.15
N LEU A 228 3.16 -10.91 9.17
CA LEU A 228 2.73 -10.91 7.77
C LEU A 228 2.62 -12.34 7.22
N ARG A 229 3.63 -13.17 7.47
CA ARG A 229 3.76 -14.55 6.97
C ARG A 229 2.62 -15.44 7.44
N ARG A 230 2.15 -15.28 8.68
CA ARG A 230 1.04 -16.04 9.26
C ARG A 230 -0.33 -15.37 9.10
N GLY A 231 -0.34 -14.09 8.72
CA GLY A 231 -1.54 -13.26 8.63
C GLY A 231 -2.44 -13.59 7.45
N VAL A 232 -3.51 -12.80 7.30
CA VAL A 232 -4.51 -12.94 6.22
C VAL A 232 -3.96 -12.58 4.84
N LEU A 233 -2.88 -11.81 4.78
CA LEU A 233 -2.27 -11.38 3.53
C LEU A 233 -1.46 -12.50 2.86
N LEU A 234 -0.65 -13.23 3.63
CA LEU A 234 0.22 -14.28 3.10
C LEU A 234 -0.09 -15.67 3.66
N GLY A 235 -0.40 -15.86 4.94
CA GLY A 235 -0.45 -17.20 5.55
C GLY A 235 -1.79 -17.93 5.44
N ARG A 236 -2.88 -17.25 5.80
CA ARG A 236 -4.22 -17.89 5.89
C ARG A 236 -4.79 -18.27 4.53
N GLN A 237 -5.51 -19.38 4.50
CA GLN A 237 -6.32 -19.80 3.36
C GLN A 237 -7.57 -18.92 3.34
N LEU A 238 -7.55 -17.88 2.50
CA LEU A 238 -8.72 -17.09 2.14
C LEU A 238 -9.21 -17.52 0.77
N HIS A 239 -10.47 -17.20 0.47
CA HIS A 239 -10.94 -17.24 -0.91
C HIS A 239 -10.01 -16.37 -1.78
N LYS A 240 -9.69 -16.85 -2.99
CA LYS A 240 -8.69 -16.24 -3.86
C LYS A 240 -8.96 -14.76 -4.12
N ASP A 241 -10.23 -14.41 -4.32
CA ASP A 241 -10.65 -13.05 -4.61
C ASP A 241 -10.47 -12.12 -3.41
N ASP A 242 -10.78 -12.57 -2.19
CA ASP A 242 -10.57 -11.79 -0.97
C ASP A 242 -9.09 -11.53 -0.72
N ALA A 243 -8.24 -12.54 -0.96
CA ALA A 243 -6.80 -12.39 -0.85
C ALA A 243 -6.26 -11.34 -1.81
N ILE A 244 -6.79 -11.27 -3.05
CA ILE A 244 -6.42 -10.24 -4.03
C ILE A 244 -6.83 -8.86 -3.53
N CYS A 245 -8.06 -8.71 -3.04
CA CYS A 245 -8.55 -7.42 -2.52
C CYS A 245 -7.70 -6.92 -1.35
N LEU A 246 -7.38 -7.79 -0.38
CA LEU A 246 -6.55 -7.41 0.77
C LEU A 246 -5.11 -7.05 0.38
N ARG A 247 -4.52 -7.77 -0.58
CA ARG A 247 -3.17 -7.46 -1.07
C ARG A 247 -3.13 -6.17 -1.88
N ALA A 248 -4.15 -5.92 -2.69
CA ALA A 248 -4.33 -4.65 -3.41
C ALA A 248 -4.48 -3.48 -2.41
N LEU A 249 -5.30 -3.66 -1.37
CA LEU A 249 -5.44 -2.70 -0.29
C LEU A 249 -4.11 -2.43 0.41
N LEU A 250 -3.31 -3.46 0.73
CA LEU A 250 -1.99 -3.26 1.33
C LEU A 250 -1.06 -2.42 0.44
N CYS A 251 -1.04 -2.68 -0.88
CA CYS A 251 -0.18 -1.95 -1.81
C CYS A 251 -0.56 -0.46 -1.88
N ASN A 252 -1.85 -0.17 -1.77
CA ASN A 252 -2.38 1.19 -1.83
C ASN A 252 -2.41 1.88 -0.45
N ALA A 253 -2.43 1.15 0.66
CA ALA A 253 -2.60 1.72 1.99
C ALA A 253 -1.46 2.67 2.39
N GLU A 254 -1.81 3.76 3.07
CA GLU A 254 -0.86 4.60 3.80
C GLU A 254 -0.18 3.80 4.95
N PRO A 255 0.98 4.25 5.49
CA PRO A 255 1.76 3.48 6.46
C PRO A 255 0.96 3.05 7.71
N SER A 256 0.05 3.90 8.21
CA SER A 256 -0.75 3.59 9.40
C SER A 256 -1.78 2.47 9.16
N LEU A 257 -2.44 2.49 8.00
CA LEU A 257 -3.38 1.45 7.60
C LEU A 257 -2.63 0.15 7.25
N ALA A 258 -1.53 0.25 6.50
CA ALA A 258 -0.69 -0.88 6.14
C ALA A 258 -0.14 -1.59 7.39
N ALA A 259 0.29 -0.83 8.40
CA ALA A 259 0.73 -1.39 9.68
C ALA A 259 -0.35 -2.24 10.38
N LYS A 260 -1.61 -1.81 10.33
CA LYS A 260 -2.74 -2.56 10.92
C LYS A 260 -3.02 -3.86 10.14
N LEU A 261 -2.82 -3.84 8.82
CA LEU A 261 -2.98 -5.02 7.97
C LEU A 261 -1.88 -6.06 8.18
N ILE A 262 -0.65 -5.61 8.44
CA ILE A 262 0.53 -6.46 8.66
C ILE A 262 0.54 -7.01 10.09
N THR A 263 0.31 -6.15 11.09
CA THR A 263 0.42 -6.48 12.51
C THR A 263 -0.86 -6.06 13.23
N PRO A 264 -1.90 -6.92 13.24
CA PRO A 264 -3.15 -6.60 13.93
C PRO A 264 -2.89 -6.42 15.43
N ARG A 265 -3.37 -5.30 15.98
CA ARG A 265 -3.21 -4.98 17.41
C ARG A 265 -4.31 -5.66 18.21
N LEU A 266 -3.93 -6.46 19.19
CA LEU A 266 -4.85 -7.01 20.19
C LEU A 266 -4.99 -6.01 21.34
N LEU A 267 -6.18 -5.42 21.47
CA LEU A 267 -6.50 -4.54 22.59
C LEU A 267 -7.15 -5.37 23.69
N LYS A 268 -6.49 -5.46 24.85
CA LYS A 268 -7.09 -6.05 26.04
C LYS A 268 -7.97 -4.99 26.72
N LEU A 269 -9.28 -5.14 26.60
CA LEU A 269 -10.22 -4.33 27.39
C LEU A 269 -10.06 -4.74 28.86
N LYS A 270 -9.51 -3.83 29.68
CA LYS A 270 -9.57 -3.98 31.13
C LYS A 270 -10.99 -3.70 31.56
N LYS A 271 -11.67 -4.68 32.17
CA LYS A 271 -12.90 -4.39 32.93
C LYS A 271 -12.51 -3.41 34.03
N SER A 272 -13.07 -2.20 34.01
CA SER A 272 -13.05 -1.34 35.17
C SER A 272 -13.75 -2.07 36.30
N SER A 273 -13.07 -2.27 37.43
CA SER A 273 -13.72 -2.62 38.68
C SER A 273 -14.77 -1.55 38.97
N THR A 274 -16.03 -1.92 38.84
CA THR A 274 -17.14 -1.17 39.43
C THR A 274 -16.91 -1.17 40.94
N ASN A 275 -16.40 -0.05 41.46
CA ASN A 275 -16.51 0.27 42.88
C ASN A 275 -18.00 0.41 43.17
N HIS A 276 -18.61 -0.68 43.64
CA HIS A 276 -19.80 -0.61 44.48
C HIS A 276 -19.34 -0.20 45.88
N GLU A 277 -19.25 1.10 46.11
CA GLU A 277 -19.43 1.67 47.44
C GLU A 277 -20.61 2.63 47.35
N ARG A 278 -21.74 2.17 47.87
CA ARG A 278 -22.84 2.99 48.37
C ARG A 278 -22.97 2.68 49.84
#